data_AF-A0A814S5B6-F1
#
_entry.id   AF-A0A814S5B6-F1
#
_cell.length_a   1.000
_cell.length_b   1.000
_cell.length_c   1.000
_cell.angle_alpha   90.00
_cell.angle_beta   90.00
_cell.angle_gamma   90.00
#
_symmetry.space_group_name_H-M   'P 1'
#
loop_
_entity.id
_entity.type
_entity.pdbx_description
1 polymer ?
#
loop_
_entity_poly.entity_id
_entity_poly.type
_entity_poly.pdbx_seq_one_letter_code
_entity_poly.pdbx_strand_id
1 'polypeptide(L)'
;MEETKKKQSSTLLLEDLPNEIFRQIFSYVNGVHAFLAFSSLNYRFQCLILDYCTTFDFKSIEKTQFDYVFRYHNTRQWTTLQLVNDKNTPGQIEYFIEKYSSFKDFTHLKSLSLVRTDYAYEYAISKLAPILENIVSLTTNSWEISQLAALDLPKLKHLIIIQHYGTLSGHLHSISQLESLEVRMTYRDYFVDNSMWPTKLKKLKVTSKFINSRDLSNANDTRTS
;
A
#
# COMPACT_ATOMS: atom_id res chain seq x y z
N MET A 1 -54.12 0.86 41.08
CA MET A 1 -53.29 1.80 40.28
C MET A 1 -51.86 1.29 40.34
N GLU A 2 -51.46 0.50 39.35
CA GLU A 2 -50.08 0.04 39.19
C GLU A 2 -49.44 0.84 38.06
N GLU A 3 -48.59 1.81 38.42
CA GLU A 3 -47.73 2.51 37.47
C GLU A 3 -46.60 1.58 37.05
N THR A 4 -46.70 1.03 35.84
CA THR A 4 -45.62 0.31 35.18
C THR A 4 -44.56 1.32 34.72
N LYS A 5 -43.53 1.54 35.56
CA LYS A 5 -42.31 2.26 35.17
C LYS A 5 -41.58 1.48 34.08
N LYS A 6 -41.80 1.86 32.82
CA LYS A 6 -41.03 1.40 31.66
C LYS A 6 -39.58 1.84 31.85
N LYS A 7 -38.68 0.89 32.13
CA LYS A 7 -37.24 1.11 32.23
C LYS A 7 -36.73 1.50 30.84
N GLN A 8 -36.49 2.79 30.64
CA GLN A 8 -35.96 3.34 29.39
C GLN A 8 -34.51 2.85 29.25
N SER A 9 -34.31 1.80 28.45
CA SER A 9 -32.98 1.38 28.03
C SER A 9 -32.47 2.41 27.05
N SER A 10 -31.62 3.34 27.50
CA SER A 10 -30.90 4.25 26.61
C SER A 10 -29.92 3.42 25.78
N THR A 11 -30.32 3.06 24.57
CA THR A 11 -29.40 2.54 23.56
C THR A 11 -28.43 3.66 23.22
N LEU A 12 -27.16 3.48 23.60
CA LEU A 12 -26.08 4.34 23.14
C LEU A 12 -25.98 4.21 21.63
N LEU A 13 -26.15 5.31 20.91
CA LEU A 13 -25.94 5.33 19.47
C LEU A 13 -24.44 5.38 19.20
N LEU A 14 -24.03 4.84 18.05
CA LEU A 14 -22.65 4.95 17.59
C LEU A 14 -22.22 6.43 17.50
N GLU A 15 -23.16 7.29 17.11
CA GLU A 15 -22.96 8.74 17.02
C GLU A 15 -22.72 9.40 18.39
N ASP A 16 -22.99 8.75 19.51
CA ASP A 16 -22.73 9.33 20.84
C ASP A 16 -21.27 9.10 21.29
N LEU A 17 -20.50 8.27 20.56
CA LEU A 17 -19.11 8.00 20.93
C LEU A 17 -18.20 9.22 20.70
N PRO A 18 -17.22 9.49 21.58
CA PRO A 18 -16.23 10.55 21.37
C PRO A 18 -15.36 10.37 20.12
N ASN A 19 -14.83 11.46 19.58
CA ASN A 19 -13.99 11.46 18.37
C ASN A 19 -12.70 10.64 18.56
N GLU A 20 -12.17 10.60 19.78
CA GLU A 20 -10.98 9.85 20.16
C GLU A 20 -11.19 8.34 19.96
N ILE A 21 -12.41 7.86 20.23
CA ILE A 21 -12.77 6.46 20.02
C ILE A 21 -12.80 6.15 18.52
N PHE A 22 -13.35 7.03 17.69
CA PHE A 22 -13.31 6.86 16.23
C PHE A 22 -11.90 6.89 15.68
N ARG A 23 -11.05 7.80 16.17
CA ARG A 23 -9.63 7.83 15.80
C ARG A 23 -8.95 6.49 16.09
N GLN A 24 -9.24 5.90 17.26
CA GLN A 24 -8.72 4.60 17.63
C GLN A 24 -9.29 3.48 16.74
N ILE A 25 -10.61 3.46 16.49
CA ILE A 25 -11.23 2.49 15.58
C ILE A 25 -10.60 2.55 14.19
N PHE A 26 -10.48 3.75 13.61
CA PHE A 26 -9.89 3.95 12.29
C PHE A 26 -8.41 3.60 12.22
N SER A 27 -7.69 3.59 13.35
CA SER A 27 -6.30 3.09 13.37
C SER A 27 -6.19 1.57 13.13
N TYR A 28 -7.28 0.82 13.33
CA TYR A 28 -7.34 -0.63 13.09
C TYR A 28 -7.98 -1.02 11.75
N VAL A 29 -8.53 -0.05 11.01
CA VAL A 29 -9.26 -0.30 9.76
C VAL A 29 -8.51 0.33 8.60
N ASN A 30 -8.49 -0.35 7.45
CA ASN A 30 -7.97 0.22 6.21
C ASN A 30 -8.77 1.49 5.85
N GLY A 31 -8.08 2.58 5.54
CA GLY A 31 -8.70 3.86 5.17
C GLY A 31 -9.66 3.76 3.99
N VAL A 32 -9.45 2.83 3.04
CA VAL A 32 -10.41 2.59 1.95
C VAL A 32 -11.74 2.08 2.50
N HIS A 33 -11.72 1.04 3.34
CA HIS A 33 -12.94 0.47 3.91
C HIS A 33 -13.61 1.45 4.88
N ALA A 34 -12.83 2.17 5.68
CA ALA A 34 -13.35 3.20 6.57
C ALA A 34 -14.05 4.31 5.76
N PHE A 35 -13.43 4.78 4.68
CA PHE A 35 -14.05 5.77 3.80
C PHE A 35 -15.36 5.25 3.22
N LEU A 36 -15.34 4.10 2.54
CA LEU A 36 -16.54 3.54 1.91
C LEU A 36 -17.68 3.26 2.90
N ALA A 37 -17.36 2.85 4.12
CA ALA A 37 -18.37 2.51 5.13
C ALA A 37 -18.95 3.75 5.84
N PHE A 38 -18.14 4.77 6.10
CA PHE A 38 -18.52 5.87 7.00
C PHE A 38 -18.75 7.21 6.27
N SER A 39 -18.24 7.43 5.05
CA SER A 39 -18.23 8.75 4.40
C SER A 39 -19.61 9.27 4.03
N SER A 40 -20.59 8.38 3.91
CA SER A 40 -21.96 8.71 3.51
C SER A 40 -22.98 8.56 4.64
N LEU A 41 -22.53 8.29 5.87
CA LEU A 41 -23.43 8.14 7.02
C LEU A 41 -23.92 9.50 7.53
N ASN A 42 -22.99 10.40 7.87
CA ASN A 42 -23.29 11.80 8.23
C ASN A 42 -22.03 12.67 8.08
N TYR A 43 -22.22 13.99 8.17
CA TYR A 43 -21.14 14.97 8.04
C TYR A 43 -20.01 14.77 9.04
N ARG A 44 -20.34 14.42 10.29
CA ARG A 44 -19.34 14.21 11.34
C ARG A 44 -18.43 13.03 10.99
N PHE A 45 -18.98 11.90 10.54
CA PHE A 45 -18.18 10.76 10.11
C PHE A 45 -17.32 11.07 8.90
N GLN A 46 -17.85 11.83 7.94
CA GLN A 46 -17.06 12.30 6.80
C GLN A 46 -15.84 13.10 7.27
N CYS A 47 -16.00 14.06 8.19
CA CYS A 47 -14.88 14.81 8.77
C CYS A 47 -13.89 13.89 9.50
N LEU A 48 -14.38 12.97 10.33
CA LEU A 48 -13.53 12.06 11.09
C LEU A 48 -12.67 11.16 10.19
N ILE A 49 -13.23 10.70 9.06
CA ILE A 49 -12.46 9.91 8.09
C ILE A 49 -11.37 10.77 7.46
N LEU A 50 -11.71 11.98 6.99
CA LEU A 50 -10.74 12.88 6.37
C LEU A 50 -9.59 13.23 7.33
N ASP A 51 -9.89 13.40 8.61
CA ASP A 51 -8.89 13.80 9.60
C ASP A 51 -8.03 12.63 10.11
N TYR A 52 -8.59 11.42 10.21
CA TYR A 52 -7.92 10.31 10.90
C TYR A 52 -7.51 9.15 9.98
N CYS A 53 -8.12 8.98 8.80
CA CYS A 53 -7.72 7.95 7.86
C CYS A 53 -6.58 8.45 6.99
N THR A 54 -5.37 7.93 7.24
CA THR A 54 -4.16 8.33 6.51
C THR A 54 -3.47 7.16 5.79
N THR A 55 -3.95 5.94 5.99
CA THR A 55 -3.39 4.71 5.40
C THR A 55 -4.40 4.08 4.46
N PHE A 56 -4.03 3.98 3.18
CA PHE A 56 -4.90 3.46 2.13
C PHE A 56 -4.27 2.24 1.49
N ASP A 57 -4.91 1.09 1.66
CA ASP A 57 -4.55 -0.15 0.97
C ASP A 57 -5.63 -0.49 -0.05
N PHE A 58 -5.25 -0.43 -1.33
CA PHE A 58 -6.16 -0.70 -2.45
C PHE A 58 -6.09 -2.15 -2.95
N LYS A 59 -5.45 -3.04 -2.19
CA LYS A 59 -5.46 -4.47 -2.50
C LYS A 59 -6.90 -4.99 -2.54
N SER A 60 -7.26 -5.68 -3.63
CA SER A 60 -8.59 -6.28 -3.81
C SER A 60 -9.75 -5.26 -3.75
N ILE A 61 -9.49 -4.00 -4.13
CA ILE A 61 -10.51 -2.95 -4.27
C ILE A 61 -10.93 -2.83 -5.73
N GLU A 62 -12.24 -2.81 -5.97
CA GLU A 62 -12.79 -2.66 -7.32
C GLU A 62 -12.42 -1.30 -7.92
N LYS A 63 -12.30 -1.22 -9.25
CA LYS A 63 -11.95 0.01 -9.96
C LYS A 63 -12.91 1.17 -9.65
N THR A 64 -14.21 0.88 -9.54
CA THR A 64 -15.24 1.88 -9.22
C THR A 64 -15.03 2.48 -7.83
N GLN A 65 -14.71 1.64 -6.84
CA GLN A 65 -14.38 2.06 -5.49
C GLN A 65 -13.06 2.84 -5.44
N PHE A 66 -12.05 2.38 -6.18
CA PHE A 66 -10.78 3.09 -6.34
C PHE A 66 -11.01 4.50 -6.87
N ASP A 67 -11.70 4.65 -8.00
CA ASP A 67 -12.03 5.97 -8.58
C ASP A 67 -12.84 6.85 -7.62
N TYR A 68 -13.78 6.25 -6.88
CA TYR A 68 -14.58 6.97 -5.90
C TYR A 68 -13.73 7.55 -4.77
N VAL A 69 -12.84 6.74 -4.16
CA VAL A 69 -11.95 7.20 -3.09
C VAL A 69 -11.04 8.32 -3.57
N PHE A 70 -10.40 8.16 -4.73
CA PHE A 70 -9.50 9.18 -5.27
C PHE A 70 -10.21 10.49 -5.65
N ARG A 71 -11.49 10.42 -6.04
CA ARG A 71 -12.28 11.60 -6.41
C ARG A 71 -12.69 12.45 -5.20
N TYR A 72 -12.98 11.80 -4.07
CA TYR A 72 -13.63 12.44 -2.93
C TYR A 72 -12.77 12.53 -1.67
N HIS A 73 -11.71 11.73 -1.56
CA HIS A 73 -10.77 11.84 -0.46
C HIS A 73 -9.65 12.82 -0.79
N ASN A 74 -9.26 13.61 0.20
CA ASN A 74 -8.07 14.45 0.11
C ASN A 74 -6.80 13.58 0.21
N THR A 75 -6.13 13.36 -0.91
CA THR A 75 -4.88 12.57 -0.97
C THR A 75 -3.72 13.25 -0.26
N ARG A 76 -3.82 14.56 0.05
CA ARG A 76 -2.79 15.31 0.79
C ARG A 76 -2.60 14.81 2.21
N GLN A 77 -3.58 14.17 2.81
CA GLN A 77 -3.46 13.63 4.18
C GLN A 77 -2.92 12.20 4.20
N TRP A 78 -2.73 11.57 3.04
CA TRP A 78 -2.27 10.19 2.98
C TRP A 78 -0.80 10.09 3.38
N THR A 79 -0.50 9.19 4.30
CA THR A 79 0.85 8.89 4.76
C THR A 79 1.36 7.56 4.22
N THR A 80 0.44 6.63 3.95
CA THR A 80 0.74 5.30 3.43
C THR A 80 -0.22 4.95 2.29
N LEU A 81 0.34 4.48 1.17
CA LEU A 81 -0.40 4.02 0.01
C LEU A 81 0.12 2.64 -0.41
N GLN A 82 -0.78 1.68 -0.57
CA GLN A 82 -0.48 0.36 -1.10
C GLN A 82 -1.35 0.07 -2.32
N LEU A 83 -0.69 -0.28 -3.42
CA LEU A 83 -1.27 -0.67 -4.69
C LEU A 83 -0.74 -2.04 -5.07
N VAL A 84 -1.61 -2.87 -5.63
CA VAL A 84 -1.26 -4.23 -6.02
C VAL A 84 -1.83 -4.54 -7.40
N ASN A 85 -1.00 -5.06 -8.29
CA ASN A 85 -1.48 -5.78 -9.47
C ASN A 85 -1.56 -7.27 -9.16
N ASP A 86 -2.75 -7.73 -8.83
CA ASP A 86 -3.06 -9.15 -8.71
C ASP A 86 -4.27 -9.51 -9.59
N LYS A 87 -4.75 -10.76 -9.45
CA LYS A 87 -5.89 -11.26 -10.22
C LYS A 87 -7.17 -10.45 -9.99
N ASN A 88 -7.32 -9.81 -8.84
CA ASN A 88 -8.50 -9.03 -8.47
C ASN A 88 -8.36 -7.57 -8.89
N THR A 89 -7.14 -7.05 -9.00
CA THR A 89 -6.86 -5.65 -9.35
C THR A 89 -5.85 -5.52 -10.51
N PRO A 90 -6.11 -6.13 -11.68
CA PRO A 90 -5.18 -6.08 -12.80
C PRO A 90 -5.04 -4.65 -13.33
N GLY A 91 -3.81 -4.21 -13.57
CA GLY A 91 -3.52 -2.89 -14.14
C GLY A 91 -3.73 -1.70 -13.19
N GLN A 92 -3.97 -1.94 -11.88
CA GLN A 92 -4.28 -0.89 -10.92
C GLN A 92 -3.13 0.11 -10.77
N ILE A 93 -1.88 -0.37 -10.75
CA ILE A 93 -0.70 0.49 -10.60
C ILE A 93 -0.49 1.36 -11.84
N GLU A 94 -0.63 0.79 -13.03
CA GLU A 94 -0.52 1.52 -14.31
C GLU A 94 -1.60 2.59 -14.39
N TYR A 95 -2.83 2.23 -14.05
CA TYR A 95 -3.94 3.17 -13.98
C TYR A 95 -3.68 4.29 -12.97
N PHE A 96 -3.14 3.96 -11.80
CA PHE A 96 -2.75 4.95 -10.81
C PHE A 96 -1.72 5.93 -11.37
N ILE A 97 -0.69 5.41 -12.03
CA ILE A 97 0.40 6.23 -12.56
C ILE A 97 -0.12 7.14 -13.66
N GLU A 98 -0.83 6.61 -14.65
CA GLU A 98 -1.35 7.38 -15.77
C GLU A 98 -2.29 8.49 -15.34
N LYS A 99 -3.14 8.21 -14.34
CA LYS A 99 -4.20 9.12 -13.93
C LYS A 99 -3.83 10.02 -12.76
N TYR A 100 -2.86 9.65 -11.91
CA TYR A 100 -2.59 10.34 -10.66
C TYR A 100 -1.10 10.66 -10.39
N SER A 101 -0.14 10.22 -11.22
CA SER A 101 1.30 10.46 -10.93
C SER A 101 1.75 11.91 -11.10
N SER A 102 1.01 12.70 -11.88
CA SER A 102 1.30 14.12 -12.13
C SER A 102 0.86 15.03 -10.97
N PHE A 103 0.13 14.50 -9.99
CA PHE A 103 -0.44 15.30 -8.92
C PHE A 103 0.56 15.50 -7.79
N LYS A 104 0.85 16.77 -7.48
CA LYS A 104 1.56 17.17 -6.26
C LYS A 104 0.75 16.93 -4.99
N ASP A 105 -0.34 16.17 -5.06
CA ASP A 105 -1.27 16.01 -3.95
C ASP A 105 -0.81 14.95 -2.94
N PHE A 106 0.26 14.20 -3.19
CA PHE A 106 0.82 13.23 -2.23
C PHE A 106 1.91 13.85 -1.33
N THR A 107 1.71 15.09 -0.86
CA THR A 107 2.73 15.85 -0.12
C THR A 107 3.16 15.22 1.21
N HIS A 108 2.27 14.48 1.87
CA HIS A 108 2.55 13.83 3.15
C HIS A 108 2.81 12.33 3.02
N LEU A 109 2.84 11.79 1.79
CA LEU A 109 3.06 10.38 1.56
C LEU A 109 4.50 10.01 1.94
N LYS A 110 4.64 9.08 2.87
CA LYS A 110 5.93 8.60 3.41
C LYS A 110 6.19 7.15 3.07
N SER A 111 5.12 6.37 2.89
CA SER A 111 5.22 4.95 2.56
C SER A 111 4.44 4.65 1.29
N LEU A 112 5.11 4.06 0.31
CA LEU A 112 4.53 3.62 -0.95
C LEU A 112 4.83 2.14 -1.15
N SER A 113 3.81 1.36 -1.49
CA SER A 113 3.95 -0.05 -1.86
C SER A 113 3.34 -0.29 -3.23
N LEU A 114 4.18 -0.71 -4.17
CA LEU A 114 3.81 -1.08 -5.54
C LEU A 114 4.19 -2.55 -5.74
N VAL A 115 3.24 -3.46 -5.54
CA VAL A 115 3.52 -4.91 -5.64
C VAL A 115 2.81 -5.48 -6.84
N ARG A 116 3.50 -6.35 -7.58
CA ARG A 116 2.96 -6.92 -8.82
C ARG A 116 3.15 -8.41 -8.79
N THR A 117 2.12 -9.12 -9.22
CA THR A 117 2.17 -10.57 -9.38
C THR A 117 2.20 -10.98 -10.84
N ASP A 118 1.96 -10.04 -11.75
CA ASP A 118 2.03 -10.21 -13.20
C ASP A 118 3.33 -9.61 -13.78
N TYR A 119 3.86 -10.26 -14.82
CA TYR A 119 5.07 -9.83 -15.54
C TYR A 119 4.75 -8.97 -16.77
N ALA A 120 3.47 -8.69 -17.01
CA ALA A 120 2.99 -8.36 -18.35
C ALA A 120 3.29 -6.92 -18.80
N TYR A 121 3.60 -6.00 -17.89
CA TYR A 121 3.81 -4.60 -18.25
C TYR A 121 5.06 -4.03 -17.60
N GLU A 122 6.00 -3.52 -18.38
CA GLU A 122 7.03 -2.64 -17.82
C GLU A 122 6.49 -1.21 -17.88
N TYR A 123 6.36 -0.53 -16.74
CA TYR A 123 6.05 0.90 -16.72
C TYR A 123 7.22 1.65 -16.11
N ALA A 124 7.38 2.90 -16.53
CA ALA A 124 8.47 3.74 -16.09
C ALA A 124 8.18 4.28 -14.68
N ILE A 125 8.81 3.70 -13.65
CA ILE A 125 8.71 4.18 -12.26
C ILE A 125 9.22 5.63 -12.14
N SER A 126 10.00 6.10 -13.11
CA SER A 126 10.38 7.50 -13.26
C SER A 126 9.20 8.45 -13.37
N LYS A 127 8.03 8.00 -13.86
CA LYS A 127 6.79 8.80 -13.86
C LYS A 127 6.29 9.13 -12.45
N LEU A 128 6.75 8.39 -11.43
CA LEU A 128 6.45 8.63 -10.02
C LEU A 128 7.47 9.53 -9.32
N ALA A 129 8.48 10.06 -10.02
CA ALA A 129 9.51 10.91 -9.44
C ALA A 129 8.96 12.02 -8.52
N PRO A 130 7.88 12.76 -8.86
CA PRO A 130 7.33 13.79 -7.97
C PRO A 130 6.80 13.25 -6.63
N ILE A 131 6.30 12.02 -6.62
CA ILE A 131 5.76 11.36 -5.42
C ILE A 131 6.92 10.81 -4.59
N LEU A 132 7.95 10.27 -5.25
CA LEU A 132 9.06 9.57 -4.63
C LEU A 132 10.00 10.46 -3.80
N GLU A 133 10.02 11.78 -4.04
CA GLU A 133 10.87 12.75 -3.32
C GLU A 133 10.66 12.71 -1.79
N ASN A 134 9.43 12.42 -1.35
CA ASN A 134 9.06 12.41 0.08
C ASN A 134 9.03 11.00 0.69
N ILE A 135 9.25 9.96 -0.11
CA ILE A 135 9.11 8.58 0.34
C ILE A 135 10.27 8.19 1.24
N VAL A 136 9.91 7.70 2.43
CA VAL A 136 10.83 7.16 3.44
C VAL A 136 10.87 5.63 3.37
N SER A 137 9.75 5.01 2.99
CA SER A 137 9.59 3.56 2.89
C SER A 137 8.99 3.18 1.54
N LEU A 138 9.68 2.31 0.79
CA LEU A 138 9.23 1.81 -0.50
C LEU A 138 9.14 0.29 -0.49
N THR A 139 8.04 -0.25 -0.99
CA THR A 139 7.92 -1.67 -1.35
C THR A 139 7.74 -1.79 -2.86
N THR A 140 8.54 -2.62 -3.51
CA THR A 140 8.59 -2.78 -4.97
C THR A 140 9.04 -4.20 -5.34
N ASN A 141 8.93 -4.57 -6.61
CA ASN A 141 9.42 -5.83 -7.13
C ASN A 141 10.90 -5.73 -7.55
N SER A 142 11.61 -6.85 -7.52
CA SER A 142 13.06 -6.89 -7.76
C SER A 142 13.52 -6.42 -9.15
N TRP A 143 12.66 -6.51 -10.15
CA TRP A 143 12.95 -6.11 -11.52
C TRP A 143 12.85 -4.59 -11.73
N GLU A 144 12.27 -3.84 -10.78
CA GLU A 144 12.19 -2.37 -10.82
C GLU A 144 13.43 -1.69 -10.21
N ILE A 145 14.36 -2.46 -9.61
CA ILE A 145 15.52 -1.92 -8.87
C ILE A 145 16.43 -1.09 -9.77
N SER A 146 16.67 -1.50 -11.01
CA SER A 146 17.53 -0.75 -11.94
C SER A 146 16.97 0.65 -12.23
N GLN A 147 15.65 0.74 -12.39
CA GLN A 147 14.98 2.03 -12.58
C GLN A 147 14.98 2.86 -11.30
N LEU A 148 14.76 2.25 -10.14
CA LEU A 148 14.85 2.93 -8.83
C LEU A 148 16.24 3.48 -8.55
N ALA A 149 17.27 2.72 -8.90
CA ALA A 149 18.67 3.09 -8.73
C ALA A 149 19.07 4.31 -9.56
N ALA A 150 18.32 4.61 -10.64
CA ALA A 150 18.51 5.79 -11.47
C ALA A 150 17.77 7.04 -10.95
N LEU A 151 16.93 6.90 -9.93
CA LEU A 151 16.17 8.00 -9.34
C LEU A 151 16.88 8.58 -8.12
N ASP A 152 16.76 9.89 -7.95
CA ASP A 152 17.13 10.55 -6.69
C ASP A 152 16.03 10.31 -5.64
N LEU A 153 16.38 9.59 -4.58
CA LEU A 153 15.46 9.16 -3.53
C LEU A 153 15.95 9.65 -2.15
N PRO A 154 16.12 10.96 -1.94
CA PRO A 154 16.96 11.51 -0.88
C PRO A 154 16.49 11.15 0.54
N LYS A 155 15.20 10.84 0.71
CA LYS A 155 14.58 10.51 2.00
C LYS A 155 14.36 9.01 2.22
N LEU A 156 14.63 8.17 1.21
CA LEU A 156 14.37 6.73 1.29
C LEU A 156 15.28 6.07 2.33
N LYS A 157 14.70 5.48 3.37
CA LYS A 157 15.44 4.80 4.44
C LYS A 157 15.14 3.31 4.51
N HIS A 158 13.96 2.91 4.05
CA HIS A 158 13.47 1.54 4.14
C HIS A 158 13.03 1.06 2.77
N LEU A 159 13.58 -0.07 2.34
CA LEU A 159 13.24 -0.68 1.06
C LEU A 159 12.84 -2.14 1.33
N ILE A 160 11.69 -2.52 0.78
CA ILE A 160 11.22 -3.90 0.76
C ILE A 160 11.15 -4.34 -0.69
N ILE A 161 11.85 -5.43 -0.99
CA ILE A 161 11.93 -5.98 -2.34
C ILE A 161 11.20 -7.29 -2.36
N ILE A 162 10.18 -7.39 -3.21
CA ILE A 162 9.49 -8.64 -3.53
C ILE A 162 10.26 -9.31 -4.67
N GLN A 163 10.95 -10.40 -4.35
CA GLN A 163 11.71 -11.18 -5.30
C GLN A 163 10.85 -12.34 -5.81
N HIS A 164 10.59 -12.32 -7.11
CA HIS A 164 9.95 -13.43 -7.81
C HIS A 164 10.94 -14.33 -8.53
N TYR A 165 11.82 -13.80 -9.37
CA TYR A 165 12.84 -14.57 -10.08
C TYR A 165 14.14 -13.78 -10.25
N GLY A 166 15.26 -14.48 -10.47
CA GLY A 166 16.57 -13.89 -10.76
C GLY A 166 17.38 -13.43 -9.55
N THR A 167 18.59 -12.96 -9.82
CA THR A 167 19.52 -12.41 -8.83
C THR A 167 19.12 -10.97 -8.49
N LEU A 168 19.19 -10.61 -7.21
CA LEU A 168 19.03 -9.22 -6.80
C LEU A 168 20.19 -8.42 -7.41
N SER A 169 19.87 -7.54 -8.35
CA SER A 169 20.90 -6.84 -9.14
C SER A 169 21.77 -5.95 -8.25
N GLY A 170 23.05 -5.82 -8.64
CA GLY A 170 24.04 -5.02 -7.94
C GLY A 170 23.72 -3.53 -7.80
N HIS A 171 22.64 -3.01 -8.37
CA HIS A 171 22.31 -1.58 -8.39
C HIS A 171 21.93 -0.98 -7.03
N LEU A 172 21.75 -1.79 -5.98
CA LEU A 172 21.38 -1.27 -4.65
C LEU A 172 22.44 -0.34 -4.05
N HIS A 173 23.71 -0.48 -4.41
CA HIS A 173 24.77 0.39 -3.92
C HIS A 173 24.56 1.87 -4.28
N SER A 174 23.80 2.19 -5.34
CA SER A 174 23.51 3.59 -5.70
C SER A 174 22.54 4.27 -4.73
N ILE A 175 21.76 3.49 -3.96
CA ILE A 175 20.79 3.99 -2.97
C ILE A 175 21.49 4.19 -1.62
N SER A 176 22.45 5.11 -1.58
CA SER A 176 23.39 5.30 -0.47
C SER A 176 22.76 5.64 0.89
N GLN A 177 21.55 6.19 0.89
CA GLN A 177 20.78 6.62 2.06
C GLN A 177 20.04 5.48 2.77
N LEU A 178 20.00 4.28 2.19
CA LEU A 178 19.21 3.17 2.70
C LEU A 178 19.72 2.67 4.05
N GLU A 179 18.84 2.66 5.06
CA GLU A 179 19.17 2.20 6.42
C GLU A 179 18.68 0.76 6.69
N SER A 180 17.61 0.33 6.02
CA SER A 180 17.01 -1.00 6.16
C SER A 180 16.59 -1.58 4.82
N LEU A 181 16.90 -2.85 4.61
CA LEU A 181 16.50 -3.63 3.45
C LEU A 181 15.81 -4.93 3.90
N GLU A 182 14.60 -5.17 3.41
CA GLU A 182 13.92 -6.46 3.53
C GLU A 182 13.75 -7.09 2.13
N VAL A 183 14.28 -8.30 1.94
CA VAL A 183 14.06 -9.08 0.72
C VAL A 183 13.06 -10.19 1.03
N ARG A 184 11.91 -10.17 0.35
CA ARG A 184 10.86 -11.18 0.45
C ARG A 184 10.93 -12.08 -0.79
N MET A 185 11.45 -13.29 -0.60
CA MET A 185 11.55 -14.30 -1.64
C MET A 185 10.26 -15.12 -1.72
N THR A 186 9.76 -15.30 -2.93
CA THR A 186 8.58 -16.15 -3.20
C THR A 186 8.95 -17.56 -3.68
N TYR A 187 10.17 -17.78 -4.19
CA TYR A 187 10.68 -19.10 -4.61
C TYR A 187 12.06 -19.43 -4.01
N ARG A 188 12.49 -20.70 -4.14
CA ARG A 188 13.60 -21.31 -3.38
C ARG A 188 15.01 -20.93 -3.84
N ASP A 189 15.22 -20.62 -5.12
CA ASP A 189 16.56 -20.69 -5.71
C ASP A 189 17.16 -19.30 -5.97
N TYR A 190 17.45 -18.53 -4.92
CA TYR A 190 18.04 -17.20 -5.07
C TYR A 190 19.30 -16.99 -4.25
N PHE A 191 20.31 -16.47 -4.94
CA PHE A 191 21.52 -15.94 -4.35
C PHE A 191 21.35 -14.44 -4.13
N VAL A 192 21.62 -14.02 -2.90
CA VAL A 192 21.82 -12.62 -2.58
C VAL A 192 23.33 -12.40 -2.64
N ASP A 193 23.80 -11.69 -3.66
CA ASP A 193 25.19 -11.29 -3.73
C ASP A 193 25.46 -10.21 -2.69
N ASN A 194 26.31 -10.54 -1.71
CA ASN A 194 26.64 -9.65 -0.61
C ASN A 194 27.66 -8.55 -0.99
N SER A 195 28.19 -8.56 -2.21
CA SER A 195 29.29 -7.67 -2.59
C SER A 195 28.87 -6.23 -2.91
N MET A 196 27.57 -5.89 -2.89
CA MET A 196 27.07 -4.59 -3.38
C MET A 196 25.98 -3.94 -2.49
N TRP A 197 26.16 -3.98 -1.17
CA TRP A 197 25.22 -3.34 -0.25
C TRP A 197 25.40 -1.82 -0.12
N PRO A 198 24.31 -1.06 0.15
CA PRO A 198 24.41 0.35 0.52
C PRO A 198 25.30 0.55 1.74
N THR A 199 26.13 1.58 1.71
CA THR A 199 27.11 1.87 2.77
C THR A 199 26.48 2.21 4.12
N LYS A 200 25.26 2.75 4.14
CA LYS A 200 24.52 3.09 5.37
C LYS A 200 23.58 2.00 5.86
N LEU A 201 23.61 0.81 5.25
CA LEU A 201 22.71 -0.28 5.60
C LEU A 201 23.00 -0.79 7.02
N LYS A 202 22.01 -0.68 7.92
CA LYS A 202 22.11 -1.14 9.31
C LYS A 202 21.36 -2.45 9.54
N LYS A 203 20.32 -2.69 8.75
CA LYS A 203 19.41 -3.83 8.91
C LYS A 203 19.19 -4.51 7.57
N LEU A 204 19.54 -5.78 7.50
CA LEU A 204 19.21 -6.66 6.40
C LEU A 204 18.32 -7.78 6.92
N LYS A 205 17.17 -7.98 6.28
CA LYS A 205 16.26 -9.07 6.59
C LYS A 205 15.92 -9.80 5.31
N VAL A 206 16.21 -11.10 5.27
CA VAL A 206 15.80 -11.95 4.16
C VAL A 206 14.74 -12.89 4.67
N THR A 207 13.59 -12.92 4.00
CA THR A 207 12.47 -13.80 4.34
C THR A 207 12.06 -14.59 3.12
N SER A 208 11.94 -15.91 3.28
CA SER A 208 11.32 -16.77 2.29
C SER A 208 9.90 -17.08 2.73
N LYS A 209 8.91 -16.67 1.95
CA LYS A 209 7.52 -17.08 2.18
C LYS A 209 7.13 -18.01 1.03
N PHE A 210 7.12 -19.30 1.33
CA PHE A 210 6.79 -20.32 0.35
C PHE A 210 5.31 -20.23 0.00
N ILE A 211 5.01 -19.82 -1.23
CA ILE A 211 3.68 -20.00 -1.82
C ILE A 211 3.68 -21.42 -2.37
N ASN A 212 2.84 -22.30 -1.81
CA ASN A 212 2.74 -23.67 -2.29
C ASN A 212 2.22 -23.64 -3.74
N SER A 213 2.89 -24.38 -4.64
CA SER A 213 2.54 -24.44 -6.07
C SER A 213 1.11 -24.89 -6.34
N ARG A 214 0.45 -25.55 -5.37
CA ARG A 214 -0.97 -25.92 -5.43
C ARG A 214 -1.93 -24.72 -5.45
N ASP A 215 -1.55 -23.58 -4.87
CA ASP A 215 -2.36 -22.35 -4.89
C ASP A 215 -2.25 -21.62 -6.25
N LEU A 216 -1.21 -21.94 -7.04
CA LEU A 216 -1.02 -21.45 -8.40
C LEU A 216 -1.65 -22.37 -9.45
N SER A 217 -1.73 -23.69 -9.22
CA SER A 217 -2.32 -24.65 -10.17
C SER A 217 -3.85 -24.58 -10.22
N ASN A 218 -4.54 -24.35 -9.10
CA ASN A 218 -6.00 -24.20 -9.07
C ASN A 218 -6.49 -22.92 -9.79
N ALA A 219 -5.57 -22.06 -10.23
CA ALA A 219 -5.88 -20.83 -10.95
C ALA A 219 -5.84 -20.95 -12.48
N ASN A 220 -5.32 -22.06 -13.01
CA ASN A 220 -5.32 -22.32 -14.45
C ASN A 220 -6.50 -23.22 -14.88
N ASP A 221 -7.11 -23.95 -13.96
CA ASP A 221 -8.20 -24.90 -14.27
C ASP A 221 -9.61 -24.26 -14.34
N THR A 222 -9.77 -22.97 -14.03
CA THR A 222 -11.04 -22.24 -14.23
C THR A 222 -11.12 -21.47 -15.55
N ARG A 223 -10.17 -21.66 -16.46
CA ARG A 223 -10.18 -21.10 -17.83
C ARG A 223 -10.51 -22.14 -18.91
N THR A 224 -11.48 -23.01 -18.65
CA THR A 224 -12.20 -23.74 -19.71
C THR A 224 -13.58 -24.12 -19.19
N SER A 225 -14.52 -23.17 -19.23
CA SER A 225 -15.98 -23.40 -19.27
C SER A 225 -16.64 -22.09 -19.70
#